data_AF-A0AAD1EZD4-F1
#
_entry.id   AF-A0AAD1EZD4-F1
#
_cell.length_a   1.000
_cell.length_b   1.000
_cell.length_c   1.000
_cell.angle_alpha   90.00
_cell.angle_beta   90.00
_cell.angle_gamma   90.00
#
_symmetry.space_group_name_H-M   'P 1'
#
loop_
_entity.id
_entity.type
_entity.pdbx_description
1 polymer ?
#
loop_
_entity_poly.entity_id
_entity_poly.type
_entity_poly.pdbx_seq_one_letter_code
_entity_poly.pdbx_strand_id
1 'polypeptide(L)'
;MIHPSAPLSPVKVRNSKEQQRHRLERDMERFLSEGGAINEVPNGVSGADAVSGKGHQTVLFNGPRQNQRTDLSQVAANIDSRKHKPHRQQLNAQPRRKLIYDDFGEPLRWVWQNK
;
A
#
# COMPACT_ATOMS: atom_id res chain seq x y z
N MET A 1 9.10 -29.92 35.51
CA MET A 1 9.98 -30.27 34.37
C MET A 1 10.13 -29.02 33.53
N ILE A 2 11.33 -28.43 33.49
CA ILE A 2 11.62 -27.18 32.77
C ILE A 2 12.35 -27.57 31.49
N HIS A 3 11.79 -27.29 30.32
CA HIS A 3 12.47 -27.51 29.04
C HIS A 3 13.50 -26.40 28.81
N PRO A 4 14.76 -26.71 28.44
CA PRO A 4 15.73 -25.68 28.08
C PRO A 4 15.36 -25.09 26.70
N SER A 5 15.26 -23.76 26.64
CA SER A 5 15.11 -23.00 25.41
C SER A 5 16.31 -23.24 24.49
N ALA A 6 16.07 -23.68 23.25
CA ALA A 6 17.10 -23.84 22.24
C ALA A 6 17.78 -22.48 21.94
N PRO A 7 19.11 -22.44 21.69
CA PRO A 7 19.79 -21.20 21.30
C PRO A 7 19.35 -20.77 19.90
N LEU A 8 19.05 -19.49 19.74
CA LEU A 8 18.73 -18.85 18.46
C LEU A 8 19.87 -19.11 17.47
N SER A 9 19.56 -19.72 16.33
CA SER A 9 20.50 -19.92 15.23
C SER A 9 21.07 -18.58 14.76
N PRO A 10 22.39 -18.47 14.52
CA PRO A 10 23.00 -17.22 14.10
C PRO A 10 22.38 -16.75 12.78
N VAL A 11 21.93 -15.49 12.75
CA VAL A 11 21.44 -14.81 11.55
C VAL A 11 22.46 -15.03 10.44
N LYS A 12 22.04 -15.68 9.35
CA LYS A 12 22.87 -15.87 8.16
C LYS A 12 23.37 -14.51 7.71
N VAL A 13 24.64 -14.21 8.02
CA VAL A 13 25.27 -12.93 7.70
C VAL A 13 25.26 -12.79 6.19
N ARG A 14 24.36 -11.94 5.69
CA ARG A 14 24.38 -11.51 4.30
C ARG A 14 25.70 -10.75 4.13
N ASN A 15 26.51 -11.18 3.17
CA ASN A 15 27.73 -10.53 2.71
C ASN A 15 27.70 -9.00 2.91
N SER A 16 28.78 -8.46 3.49
CA SER A 16 28.92 -7.01 3.74
C SER A 16 28.85 -6.24 2.43
N LYS A 17 28.41 -4.97 2.48
CA LYS A 17 28.39 -4.06 1.33
C LYS A 17 29.75 -3.97 0.65
N GLU A 18 30.82 -4.01 1.42
CA GLU A 18 32.20 -4.01 0.91
C GLU A 18 32.52 -5.27 0.09
N GLN A 19 32.13 -6.44 0.58
CA GLN A 19 32.27 -7.70 -0.16
C GLN A 19 31.45 -7.72 -1.45
N GLN A 20 30.28 -7.07 -1.45
CA GLN A 20 29.46 -6.91 -2.65
C GLN A 20 30.14 -6.00 -3.68
N ARG A 21 30.77 -4.90 -3.25
CA ARG A 21 31.54 -4.00 -4.13
C ARG A 21 32.70 -4.72 -4.81
N HIS A 22 33.55 -5.42 -4.06
CA HIS A 22 34.67 -6.17 -4.63
C HIS A 22 34.25 -7.33 -5.52
N ARG A 23 33.04 -7.86 -5.34
CA ARG A 23 32.49 -8.84 -6.27
C ARG A 23 32.13 -8.18 -7.60
N LEU A 24 31.40 -7.07 -7.57
CA LEU A 24 31.02 -6.33 -8.77
C LEU A 24 32.25 -5.85 -9.55
N GLU A 25 33.26 -5.33 -8.87
CA GLU A 25 34.53 -4.92 -9.50
C GLU A 25 35.19 -6.06 -10.29
N ARG A 26 35.27 -7.26 -9.71
CA ARG A 26 35.81 -8.43 -10.39
C ARG A 26 34.95 -8.91 -11.55
N ASP A 27 33.63 -8.86 -11.41
CA ASP A 27 32.70 -9.25 -12.46
C ASP A 27 32.81 -8.28 -13.66
N MET A 28 33.00 -6.98 -13.40
CA MET A 28 33.25 -5.97 -14.44
C MET A 28 34.61 -6.17 -15.12
N GLU A 29 35.68 -6.38 -14.36
CA GLU A 29 37.03 -6.61 -14.90
C GLU A 29 37.05 -7.85 -15.81
N ARG A 30 36.41 -8.94 -15.38
CA ARG A 30 36.26 -10.16 -16.19
C ARG A 30 35.51 -9.87 -17.49
N PHE A 31 34.42 -9.12 -17.42
CA PHE A 31 33.64 -8.77 -18.61
C PHE A 31 34.46 -7.97 -19.62
N LEU A 32 35.26 -6.99 -19.16
CA LEU A 32 36.08 -6.12 -20.00
C LEU A 32 37.31 -6.84 -20.59
N SER A 33 37.93 -7.73 -19.81
CA SER A 33 39.15 -8.45 -20.21
C SER A 33 38.90 -9.62 -21.16
N GLU A 34 37.84 -10.40 -20.93
CA GLU A 34 37.52 -11.59 -21.74
C GLU A 34 36.56 -11.28 -22.89
N GLY A 35 35.94 -10.09 -22.92
CA GLY A 35 34.91 -9.73 -23.91
C GLY A 35 33.63 -10.54 -23.70
N GLY A 36 32.95 -10.30 -22.57
CA GLY A 36 31.76 -11.06 -22.19
C GLY A 36 30.50 -10.72 -23.01
N ALA A 37 29.54 -11.65 -23.05
CA ALA A 37 28.20 -11.43 -23.56
C ALA A 37 27.21 -11.17 -22.41
N ILE A 38 26.39 -10.12 -22.52
CA ILE A 38 25.32 -9.83 -21.56
C ILE A 38 24.08 -10.62 -22.00
N ASN A 39 23.60 -11.49 -21.12
CA ASN A 39 22.33 -12.17 -21.34
C ASN A 39 21.18 -11.22 -20.97
N GLU A 40 20.46 -10.74 -21.97
CA GLU A 40 19.24 -9.96 -21.77
C GLU A 40 18.11 -10.89 -21.35
N VAL A 41 17.57 -10.69 -20.15
CA VAL A 41 16.40 -11.45 -19.66
C VAL A 41 15.15 -10.60 -19.89
N PRO A 42 14.16 -11.11 -20.62
CA PRO A 42 12.91 -10.38 -20.85
C PRO A 42 12.18 -10.04 -19.55
N ASN A 43 11.54 -8.88 -19.53
CA ASN A 43 10.70 -8.45 -18.41
C ASN A 43 9.58 -9.47 -18.17
N GLY A 44 9.40 -9.88 -16.91
CA GLY A 44 8.35 -10.84 -16.50
C GLY A 44 8.80 -12.30 -16.41
N VAL A 45 10.05 -12.62 -16.77
CA VAL A 45 10.62 -13.96 -16.53
C VAL A 45 11.07 -14.05 -15.08
N SER A 46 10.44 -14.91 -14.30
CA SER A 46 10.86 -15.21 -12.93
C SER A 46 12.19 -15.96 -12.95
N GLY A 47 13.18 -15.54 -12.15
CA GLY A 47 14.49 -16.20 -12.03
C GLY A 47 14.47 -17.55 -11.29
N ALA A 48 13.29 -18.15 -11.11
CA ALA A 48 13.13 -19.48 -10.57
C ALA A 48 12.86 -20.46 -11.72
N ASP A 49 13.72 -21.45 -11.88
CA ASP A 49 13.50 -22.53 -12.85
C ASP A 49 12.13 -23.18 -12.60
N ALA A 50 11.30 -23.27 -13.63
CA ALA A 50 10.02 -23.99 -13.55
C ALA A 50 10.20 -25.47 -13.16
N VAL A 51 11.40 -26.03 -13.37
CA VAL A 51 11.75 -27.44 -13.10
C VAL A 51 12.32 -27.64 -11.70
N SER A 52 13.03 -26.65 -11.15
CA SER A 52 13.49 -26.67 -9.76
C SER A 52 12.41 -25.98 -8.95
N GLY A 53 11.42 -26.74 -8.47
CA GLY A 53 10.25 -26.29 -7.70
C GLY A 53 10.53 -25.58 -6.37
N LYS A 54 11.67 -24.91 -6.25
CA LYS A 54 12.09 -23.95 -5.22
C LYS A 54 11.63 -22.52 -5.54
N GLY A 55 10.85 -22.29 -6.59
CA GLY A 55 9.95 -21.14 -6.58
C GLY A 55 9.13 -21.25 -5.31
N HIS A 56 9.09 -20.20 -4.49
CA HIS A 56 8.39 -20.19 -3.20
C HIS A 56 6.95 -20.72 -3.41
N GLN A 57 6.77 -22.03 -3.21
CA GLN A 57 5.49 -22.69 -3.13
C GLN A 57 4.87 -22.08 -1.89
N THR A 58 4.16 -20.98 -2.12
CA THR A 58 3.47 -20.25 -1.09
C THR A 58 2.43 -21.26 -0.65
N VAL A 59 2.65 -21.91 0.49
CA VAL A 59 1.68 -22.84 1.06
C VAL A 59 0.38 -22.07 1.17
N LEU A 60 -0.53 -22.30 0.22
CA LEU A 60 -1.78 -21.58 0.07
C LEU A 60 -2.74 -22.10 1.14
N PHE A 61 -2.48 -21.72 2.40
CA PHE A 61 -3.34 -21.93 3.55
C PHE A 61 -4.11 -23.28 3.52
N ASN A 62 -3.40 -24.40 3.36
CA ASN A 62 -4.00 -25.75 3.29
C ASN A 62 -4.39 -26.32 4.66
N GLY A 63 -4.37 -25.52 5.73
CA GLY A 63 -4.77 -25.96 7.06
C GLY A 63 -6.29 -26.15 7.17
N PRO A 64 -6.78 -27.04 8.05
CA PRO A 64 -8.22 -27.14 8.33
C PRO A 64 -8.73 -25.76 8.74
N ARG A 65 -9.79 -25.28 8.07
CA ARG A 65 -10.42 -23.99 8.41
C ARG A 65 -10.80 -24.07 9.89
N GLN A 66 -10.28 -23.17 10.73
CA GLN A 66 -10.65 -23.13 12.14
C GLN A 66 -12.17 -23.10 12.28
N ASN A 67 -12.72 -24.09 12.99
CA ASN A 67 -14.16 -24.36 13.05
C ASN A 67 -14.97 -23.28 13.77
N GLN A 68 -14.32 -22.33 14.46
CA GLN A 68 -15.00 -21.22 15.11
C GLN A 68 -14.44 -19.90 14.61
N ARG A 69 -15.19 -19.28 13.71
CA ARG A 69 -15.04 -17.87 13.36
C ARG A 69 -16.06 -17.09 14.19
N THR A 70 -15.59 -16.14 14.98
CA THR A 70 -16.48 -15.18 15.64
C THR A 70 -17.09 -14.27 14.59
N ASP A 71 -18.43 -14.20 14.53
CA ASP A 71 -19.10 -13.28 13.62
C ASP A 71 -18.90 -11.84 14.09
N LEU A 72 -18.23 -11.04 13.25
CA LEU A 72 -17.96 -9.62 13.48
C LEU A 72 -18.76 -8.73 12.54
N SER A 73 -19.75 -9.28 11.81
CA SER A 73 -20.54 -8.54 10.82
C SER A 73 -21.21 -7.31 11.42
N GLN A 74 -21.74 -7.43 12.65
CA GLN A 74 -22.35 -6.32 13.39
C GLN A 74 -21.34 -5.23 13.76
N VAL A 75 -20.14 -5.62 14.18
CA VAL A 75 -19.06 -4.68 14.54
C VAL A 75 -18.58 -3.94 13.28
N ALA A 76 -18.41 -4.66 12.17
CA ALA A 76 -18.06 -4.08 10.88
C ALA A 76 -19.12 -3.09 10.38
N ALA A 77 -20.40 -3.46 10.42
CA ALA A 77 -21.52 -2.60 10.05
C ALA A 77 -21.55 -1.30 10.90
N ASN A 78 -21.27 -1.41 12.20
CA ASN A 78 -21.19 -0.26 13.11
C ASN A 78 -19.99 0.66 12.84
N ILE A 79 -18.89 0.13 12.31
CA ILE A 79 -17.73 0.95 11.92
C ILE A 79 -18.04 1.66 10.61
N ASP A 80 -18.63 0.97 9.64
CA ASP A 80 -18.95 1.55 8.33
C ASP A 80 -20.03 2.62 8.42
N SER A 81 -21.04 2.45 9.29
CA SER A 81 -22.05 3.49 9.54
C SER A 81 -21.46 4.80 10.07
N ARG A 82 -20.32 4.76 10.78
CA ARG A 82 -19.60 5.95 11.27
C ARG A 82 -18.73 6.61 10.21
N LYS A 83 -18.26 5.86 9.21
CA LYS A 83 -17.45 6.40 8.10
C LYS A 83 -18.29 7.25 7.16
N HIS A 84 -19.56 6.91 7.00
CA HIS A 84 -20.47 7.71 6.21
C HIS A 84 -20.84 8.99 6.96
N LYS A 85 -20.38 10.14 6.45
CA LYS A 85 -20.88 11.43 6.91
C LYS A 85 -22.39 11.44 6.74
N PRO A 86 -23.17 11.84 7.76
CA PRO A 86 -24.61 11.97 7.60
C PRO A 86 -24.87 12.87 6.40
N HIS A 87 -25.74 12.43 5.50
CA HIS A 87 -26.20 13.24 4.39
C HIS A 87 -26.74 14.54 5.00
N ARG A 88 -26.06 15.66 4.75
CA ARG A 88 -26.55 16.96 5.20
C ARG A 88 -27.90 17.14 4.56
N GLN A 89 -28.95 17.16 5.38
CA GLN A 89 -30.27 17.53 4.93
C GLN A 89 -30.12 18.89 4.22
N GLN A 90 -30.50 18.93 2.95
CA GLN A 90 -30.55 20.16 2.18
C GLN A 90 -31.60 21.03 2.85
N LEU A 91 -31.17 22.00 3.66
CA LEU A 91 -32.08 23.00 4.20
C LEU A 91 -32.62 23.80 3.02
N ASN A 92 -33.94 23.96 2.97
CA ASN A 92 -34.59 24.84 2.01
C ASN A 92 -33.96 26.23 2.12
N ALA A 93 -33.58 26.80 0.97
CA ALA A 93 -32.95 28.11 0.94
C ALA A 93 -33.91 29.17 1.48
N GLN A 94 -33.56 29.74 2.62
CA GLN A 94 -34.32 30.83 3.21
C GLN A 94 -34.08 32.12 2.42
N PRO A 95 -35.06 33.05 2.40
CA PRO A 95 -34.87 34.37 1.82
C PRO A 95 -33.65 35.05 2.45
N ARG A 96 -32.74 35.58 1.62
CA ARG A 96 -31.55 36.31 2.10
C ARG A 96 -31.65 37.78 1.73
N ARG A 97 -31.27 38.65 2.66
CA ARG A 97 -31.10 40.09 2.38
C ARG A 97 -29.84 40.28 1.55
N LYS A 98 -29.98 40.90 0.38
CA LYS A 98 -28.87 41.29 -0.48
C LYS A 98 -28.85 42.82 -0.60
N LEU A 99 -27.68 43.42 -0.42
CA LEU A 99 -27.46 44.85 -0.64
C LEU A 99 -27.25 45.07 -2.14
N ILE A 100 -28.07 45.94 -2.73
CA ILE A 100 -27.95 46.35 -4.12
C ILE A 100 -27.05 47.58 -4.17
N TYR A 101 -26.16 47.60 -5.16
CA TYR A 101 -25.24 48.70 -5.42
C TYR A 101 -25.62 49.39 -6.74
N ASP A 102 -25.40 50.70 -6.80
CA ASP A 102 -25.53 51.50 -8.03
C ASP A 102 -24.34 51.27 -8.98
N ASP A 103 -24.38 51.85 -10.18
CA ASP A 103 -23.32 51.78 -11.20
C ASP A 103 -21.96 52.34 -10.71
N PHE A 104 -21.98 53.14 -9.65
CA PHE A 104 -20.80 53.67 -8.95
C PHE A 104 -20.37 52.85 -7.72
N GLY A 105 -21.06 51.75 -7.40
CA GLY A 105 -20.74 50.88 -6.27
C GLY A 105 -21.25 51.37 -4.91
N GLU A 106 -22.07 52.43 -4.88
CA GLU A 106 -22.69 52.92 -3.65
C GLU A 106 -23.89 52.04 -3.23
N PRO A 107 -24.06 51.73 -1.94
CA PRO A 107 -25.14 50.88 -1.47
C PRO A 107 -26.49 51.61 -1.52
N LEU A 108 -27.43 51.12 -2.33
CA LEU A 108 -28.76 51.71 -2.50
C LEU A 108 -29.76 51.20 -1.48
N ARG A 109 -30.00 49.87 -1.46
CA ARG A 109 -31.02 49.27 -0.58
C ARG A 109 -30.84 47.77 -0.37
N TRP A 110 -31.42 47.28 0.72
CA TRP A 110 -31.56 45.85 0.99
C TRP A 110 -32.83 45.30 0.32
N VAL A 111 -32.67 44.22 -0.46
CA VAL A 111 -33.79 43.49 -1.05
C VAL A 111 -33.76 42.05 -0.54
N TRP A 112 -34.92 41.50 -0.22
CA TRP A 112 -35.07 40.08 0.08
C TRP A 112 -35.09 39.30 -1.24
N GLN A 113 -34.12 38.40 -1.43
CA GLN A 113 -34.08 37.50 -2.56
C GLN A 113 -34.49 36.10 -2.10
N ASN A 114 -35.59 35.58 -2.66
CA ASN A 114 -35.91 34.16 -2.60
C ASN A 114 -35.00 33.45 -3.62
N LYS A 115 -34.47 32.29 -3.23
CA LYS A 115 -33.64 31.47 -4.12
C LYS A 115 -34.51 30.69 -5.09
#